data_AF-A0AAN8VP70-F1
#
_entry.id   AF-A0AAN8VP70-F1
#
_cell.length_a   1.000
_cell.length_b   1.000
_cell.length_c   1.000
_cell.angle_alpha   90.00
_cell.angle_beta   90.00
_cell.angle_gamma   90.00
#
_symmetry.space_group_name_H-M   'P 1'
#
loop_
_entity.id
_entity.type
_entity.pdbx_description
1 polymer ?
#
loop_
_entity_poly.entity_id
_entity_poly.type
_entity_poly.pdbx_seq_one_letter_code
_entity_poly.pdbx_strand_id
1 'polypeptide(L)'
;NCSFCTFFQVYCTHTAPDYSLPWQKQRQFTSTGKHAMSFYEKLLTNAHCVEHQTQVKVKRRGDDTKYVAKDLARGVECDIALLSVESEEFWNGAETLHFGRLPLLQDVVTVVGYPLGGGTISVTKGVVSQIEVTSYAHGNSGGPAFNDQGECIGVAFPVGFMCCCLLKNVHFEVFRSEEAKNIGYVIPTTVVSHLLNDYERNGKYTGFACLGVLLQKLENPALRACLKVPSNEGDVIVSFDGVHVGCEGTVPFLSNECIAFSYLISQKQELQIFFQILVPGCHVMVLECHVAELGIIRAGNFMKVNVVLDPSMHLLKLLAKARYSLARFKGERIVKLSRVMHSNCHSIALYDVLANEYWVRGLGQPAGRLSSMFKC
;
A
#
# COMPACT_ATOMS: atom_id res chain seq x y z
N ASN A 1 29.89 -14.31 11.59
CA ASN A 1 28.51 -14.75 11.82
C ASN A 1 27.75 -14.69 10.52
N CYS A 2 27.08 -15.78 10.17
CA CYS A 2 26.59 -16.02 8.81
C CYS A 2 25.21 -15.35 8.63
N SER A 3 25.18 -14.04 8.37
CA SER A 3 23.96 -13.27 8.07
C SER A 3 23.14 -13.81 6.89
N PHE A 4 23.57 -14.90 6.23
CA PHE A 4 22.90 -15.53 5.11
C PHE A 4 21.91 -16.64 5.50
N CYS A 5 21.89 -17.09 6.76
CA CYS A 5 20.94 -18.09 7.27
C CYS A 5 19.52 -17.53 7.46
N THR A 6 19.34 -16.23 7.23
CA THR A 6 18.06 -15.53 7.34
C THR A 6 17.33 -15.39 6.01
N PHE A 7 17.92 -15.83 4.89
CA PHE A 7 17.37 -15.63 3.54
C PHE A 7 16.84 -16.91 2.91
N PHE A 8 15.66 -16.79 2.30
CA PHE A 8 14.96 -17.89 1.68
C PHE A 8 14.52 -17.51 0.27
N GLN A 9 14.56 -18.49 -0.62
CA GLN A 9 14.06 -18.32 -1.98
C GLN A 9 12.58 -18.66 -2.02
N VAL A 10 11.77 -17.73 -2.54
CA VAL A 10 10.33 -17.89 -2.70
C VAL A 10 10.03 -18.38 -4.12
N TYR A 11 9.21 -19.42 -4.20
CA TYR A 11 8.64 -19.98 -5.41
C TYR A 11 7.13 -19.81 -5.31
N CYS A 12 6.54 -19.10 -6.25
CA CYS A 12 5.10 -18.86 -6.24
C CYS A 12 4.49 -19.23 -7.58
N THR A 13 3.43 -20.02 -7.52
CA THR A 13 2.63 -20.37 -8.68
C THR A 13 1.41 -19.46 -8.74
N HIS A 14 1.31 -18.68 -9.81
CA HIS A 14 0.32 -17.62 -9.98
C HIS A 14 -0.81 -18.06 -10.91
N THR A 15 -2.03 -17.66 -10.59
CA THR A 15 -3.17 -17.82 -11.49
C THR A 15 -4.11 -16.62 -11.34
N ALA A 16 -3.82 -15.58 -12.11
CA ALA A 16 -4.61 -14.35 -12.12
C ALA A 16 -6.00 -14.59 -12.74
N PRO A 17 -7.05 -13.88 -12.29
CA PRO A 17 -8.34 -13.87 -12.98
C PRO A 17 -8.21 -13.19 -14.35
N ASP A 18 -9.01 -13.63 -15.33
CA ASP A 18 -9.18 -12.86 -16.56
C ASP A 18 -10.21 -11.74 -16.31
N TYR A 19 -9.75 -10.50 -16.22
CA TYR A 19 -10.64 -9.35 -15.99
C TYR A 19 -11.57 -9.05 -17.17
N SER A 20 -11.24 -9.51 -18.38
CA SER A 20 -12.11 -9.37 -19.57
C SER A 20 -13.19 -10.44 -19.59
N LEU A 21 -12.87 -11.64 -19.11
CA LEU A 21 -13.75 -12.80 -19.03
C LEU A 21 -13.73 -13.36 -17.59
N PRO A 22 -14.45 -12.75 -16.63
CA PRO A 22 -14.28 -13.00 -15.19
C PRO A 22 -14.65 -14.42 -14.74
N TRP A 23 -15.29 -15.22 -15.60
CA TRP A 23 -15.52 -16.65 -15.38
C TRP A 23 -14.31 -17.53 -15.73
N GLN A 24 -13.26 -16.96 -16.32
CA GLN A 24 -12.02 -17.65 -16.68
C GLN A 24 -10.85 -17.21 -15.79
N LYS A 25 -9.82 -18.05 -15.78
CA LYS A 25 -8.52 -17.74 -15.20
C LYS A 25 -7.50 -17.62 -16.33
N GLN A 26 -6.51 -16.75 -16.13
CA GLN A 26 -5.36 -16.69 -17.02
C GLN A 26 -4.51 -17.96 -16.87
N ARG A 27 -3.63 -18.19 -17.84
CA ARG A 27 -2.70 -19.32 -17.82
C ARG A 27 -1.82 -19.26 -16.58
N GLN A 28 -1.72 -20.39 -15.89
CA GLN A 28 -0.84 -20.51 -14.74
C GLN A 28 0.63 -20.32 -15.15
N PHE A 29 1.37 -19.56 -14.35
CA PHE A 29 2.81 -19.40 -14.50
C PHE A 29 3.49 -19.46 -13.13
N THR A 30 4.78 -19.80 -13.12
CA THR A 30 5.57 -19.87 -11.88
C THR A 30 6.60 -18.76 -11.88
N SER A 31 6.70 -18.03 -10.78
CA SER A 31 7.81 -17.10 -10.54
C SER A 31 8.82 -17.75 -9.59
N THR A 32 10.11 -17.51 -9.86
CA THR A 32 11.23 -18.05 -9.09
C THR A 32 12.26 -16.93 -8.86
N GLY A 33 13.10 -17.05 -7.83
CA GLY A 33 14.14 -16.06 -7.54
C GLY A 33 13.68 -14.86 -6.71
N LYS A 34 12.51 -14.98 -6.07
CA LYS A 34 11.98 -13.99 -5.12
C LYS A 34 12.58 -14.24 -3.72
N HIS A 35 12.55 -13.22 -2.85
CA HIS A 35 13.20 -13.26 -1.54
C HIS A 35 12.19 -13.31 -0.41
N ALA A 36 12.48 -14.11 0.60
CA ALA A 36 11.91 -13.93 1.92
C ALA A 36 13.00 -13.83 2.97
N MET A 37 12.73 -13.08 4.02
CA MET A 37 13.60 -12.99 5.18
C MET A 37 12.89 -13.48 6.44
N SER A 38 13.61 -14.17 7.32
CA SER A 38 13.07 -14.60 8.61
C SER A 38 12.93 -13.43 9.58
N PHE A 39 11.75 -13.36 10.20
CA PHE A 39 11.42 -12.44 11.26
C PHE A 39 10.47 -13.12 12.24
N TYR A 40 10.93 -13.40 13.48
CA TYR A 40 10.17 -14.07 14.55
C TYR A 40 9.33 -15.26 14.06
N GLU A 41 9.98 -16.30 13.53
CA GLU A 41 9.34 -17.52 13.00
C GLU A 41 8.29 -17.28 11.88
N LYS A 42 8.38 -16.12 11.24
CA LYS A 42 7.62 -15.76 10.04
C LYS A 42 8.58 -15.33 8.95
N LEU A 43 8.06 -15.24 7.74
CA LEU A 43 8.80 -14.83 6.56
C LEU A 43 8.20 -13.55 5.98
N LEU A 44 9.03 -12.55 5.74
CA LEU A 44 8.64 -11.31 5.07
C LEU A 44 9.11 -11.35 3.62
N THR A 45 8.20 -11.05 2.70
CA THR A 45 8.47 -10.89 1.25
C THR A 45 7.65 -9.74 0.69
N ASN A 46 7.77 -9.43 -0.59
CA ASN A 46 6.90 -8.43 -1.23
C ASN A 46 5.49 -8.98 -1.49
N ALA A 47 4.47 -8.12 -1.49
CA ALA A 47 3.09 -8.55 -1.77
C ALA A 47 2.93 -9.10 -3.18
N HIS A 48 3.54 -8.44 -4.17
CA HIS A 48 3.55 -8.91 -5.56
C HIS A 48 4.28 -10.26 -5.72
N CYS A 49 5.15 -10.64 -4.76
CA CYS A 49 5.82 -11.93 -4.80
C CYS A 49 4.83 -13.10 -4.77
N VAL A 50 3.73 -12.92 -4.04
CA VAL A 50 2.71 -13.93 -3.76
C VAL A 50 1.31 -13.49 -4.22
N GLU A 51 1.25 -12.54 -5.16
CA GLU A 51 -0.01 -12.08 -5.74
C GLU A 51 -0.70 -13.20 -6.53
N HIS A 52 -2.02 -13.34 -6.42
CA HIS A 52 -2.78 -14.41 -7.09
C HIS A 52 -2.18 -15.82 -6.91
N GLN A 53 -1.54 -16.07 -5.77
CA GLN A 53 -0.90 -17.35 -5.50
C GLN A 53 -1.92 -18.50 -5.40
N THR A 54 -1.54 -19.63 -5.99
CA THR A 54 -2.21 -20.93 -5.82
C THR A 54 -1.43 -21.85 -4.89
N GLN A 55 -0.10 -21.69 -4.88
CA GLN A 55 0.82 -22.37 -4.00
C GLN A 55 2.06 -21.51 -3.82
N VAL A 56 2.51 -21.36 -2.57
CA VAL A 56 3.79 -20.75 -2.22
C VAL A 56 4.70 -21.82 -1.62
N LYS A 57 5.93 -21.88 -2.10
CA LYS A 57 6.99 -22.70 -1.52
C LYS A 57 8.20 -21.84 -1.21
N VAL A 58 8.94 -22.24 -0.19
CA VAL A 58 10.18 -21.59 0.22
C VAL A 58 11.30 -22.61 0.33
N LYS A 59 12.51 -22.17 -0.01
CA LYS A 59 13.71 -23.01 -0.02
C LYS A 59 14.81 -22.31 0.78
N ARG A 60 15.47 -23.06 1.66
CA ARG A 60 16.68 -22.61 2.35
C ARG A 60 17.87 -22.59 1.41
N ARG A 61 18.86 -21.75 1.72
CA ARG A 61 20.13 -21.80 1.01
C ARG A 61 20.87 -23.10 1.35
N GLY A 62 21.32 -23.83 0.32
CA GLY A 62 22.09 -25.06 0.49
C GLY A 62 21.27 -26.32 0.84
N ASP A 63 19.94 -26.20 0.92
CA ASP A 63 19.02 -27.31 1.14
C ASP A 63 18.15 -27.45 -0.10
N ASP A 64 18.05 -28.65 -0.68
CA ASP A 64 17.24 -28.89 -1.88
C ASP A 64 15.74 -29.05 -1.61
N THR A 65 15.36 -29.11 -0.34
CA THR A 65 13.99 -29.28 0.11
C THR A 65 13.21 -27.98 -0.04
N LYS A 66 12.03 -28.07 -0.67
CA LYS A 66 11.06 -26.97 -0.76
C LYS A 66 9.95 -27.20 0.24
N TYR A 67 9.77 -26.25 1.14
CA TYR A 67 8.73 -26.28 2.15
C TYR A 67 7.52 -25.46 1.68
N VAL A 68 6.32 -25.91 2.00
CA VAL A 68 5.09 -25.16 1.69
C VAL A 68 4.96 -24.02 2.68
N ALA A 69 4.70 -22.82 2.16
CA ALA A 69 4.43 -21.64 2.98
C ALA A 69 2.97 -21.20 2.83
N LYS A 70 2.39 -20.67 3.91
CA LYS A 70 1.03 -20.10 3.94
C LYS A 70 1.11 -18.58 3.97
N ASP A 71 0.24 -17.93 3.20
CA ASP A 71 0.08 -16.47 3.21
C ASP A 71 -0.77 -16.06 4.40
N LEU A 72 -0.18 -15.33 5.35
CA LEU A 72 -0.83 -14.88 6.58
C LEU A 72 -1.50 -13.51 6.40
N ALA A 73 -0.80 -12.56 5.78
CA ALA A 73 -1.27 -11.21 5.57
C ALA A 73 -0.56 -10.55 4.39
N ARG A 74 -1.27 -9.67 3.69
CA ARG A 74 -0.76 -8.98 2.51
C ARG A 74 -1.17 -7.52 2.49
N GLY A 75 -0.18 -6.63 2.60
CA GLY A 75 -0.35 -5.20 2.39
C GLY A 75 -0.04 -4.84 0.96
N VAL A 76 -1.07 -4.81 0.10
CA VAL A 76 -0.91 -4.50 -1.33
C VAL A 76 -0.37 -3.08 -1.53
N GLU A 77 -0.79 -2.13 -0.68
CA GLU A 77 -0.38 -0.73 -0.78
C GLU A 77 1.05 -0.45 -0.33
N CYS A 78 1.60 -1.26 0.60
CA CYS A 78 2.99 -1.17 1.05
C CYS A 78 3.89 -2.24 0.41
N ASP A 79 3.33 -3.06 -0.48
CA ASP A 79 4.00 -4.18 -1.15
C ASP A 79 4.73 -5.14 -0.20
N ILE A 80 4.12 -5.50 0.93
CA ILE A 80 4.64 -6.48 1.89
C ILE A 80 3.67 -7.65 2.05
N ALA A 81 4.21 -8.86 2.15
CA ALA A 81 3.51 -10.08 2.54
C ALA A 81 4.21 -10.76 3.71
N LEU A 82 3.39 -11.34 4.58
CA LEU A 82 3.81 -12.15 5.72
C LEU A 82 3.43 -13.60 5.45
N LEU A 83 4.41 -14.50 5.52
CA LEU A 83 4.21 -15.93 5.30
C LEU A 83 4.61 -16.74 6.55
N SER A 84 4.00 -17.91 6.71
CA SER A 84 4.41 -18.90 7.71
C SER A 84 4.79 -20.23 7.07
N VAL A 85 5.64 -20.99 7.76
CA VAL A 85 6.05 -22.35 7.39
C VAL A 85 5.85 -23.24 8.61
N GLU A 86 5.07 -24.32 8.44
CA GLU A 86 4.68 -25.20 9.56
C GLU A 86 5.77 -26.21 9.95
N SER A 87 6.69 -26.51 9.04
CA SER A 87 7.74 -27.50 9.28
C SER A 87 8.81 -26.94 10.24
N GLU A 88 9.00 -27.57 11.40
CA GLU A 88 10.08 -27.22 12.34
C GLU A 88 11.47 -27.44 11.74
N GLU A 89 11.63 -28.44 10.88
CA GLU A 89 12.88 -28.72 10.18
C GLU A 89 13.36 -27.53 9.34
N PHE A 90 12.43 -26.75 8.78
CA PHE A 90 12.73 -25.53 8.03
C PHE A 90 13.37 -24.47 8.92
N TRP A 91 12.91 -24.33 10.16
CA TRP A 91 13.41 -23.34 11.12
C TRP A 91 14.69 -23.77 11.82
N ASN A 92 15.07 -25.04 11.72
CA ASN A 92 16.29 -25.53 12.35
C ASN A 92 17.53 -24.85 11.75
N GLY A 93 18.27 -24.12 12.59
CA GLY A 93 19.43 -23.31 12.17
C GLY A 93 19.08 -22.00 11.45
N ALA A 94 17.80 -21.62 11.36
CA ALA A 94 17.40 -20.31 10.86
C ALA A 94 17.66 -19.24 11.93
N GLU A 95 18.28 -18.13 11.52
CA GLU A 95 18.44 -16.96 12.37
C GLU A 95 17.32 -15.94 12.08
N THR A 96 16.92 -15.17 13.09
CA THR A 96 15.95 -14.08 12.94
C THR A 96 16.68 -12.77 12.68
N LEU A 97 16.20 -11.98 11.72
CA LEU A 97 16.73 -10.64 11.51
C LEU A 97 16.24 -9.66 12.58
N HIS A 98 17.14 -8.80 13.03
CA HIS A 98 16.82 -7.68 13.89
C HIS A 98 16.60 -6.42 13.05
N PHE A 99 15.53 -5.68 13.36
CA PHE A 99 15.27 -4.40 12.73
C PHE A 99 16.17 -3.32 13.32
N GLY A 100 16.85 -2.61 12.44
CA GLY A 100 17.57 -1.39 12.75
C GLY A 100 16.65 -0.18 12.74
N ARG A 101 17.19 0.94 13.21
CA ARG A 101 16.53 2.25 13.10
C ARG A 101 16.39 2.69 11.65
N LEU A 102 15.51 3.66 11.40
CA LEU A 102 15.50 4.36 10.13
C LEU A 102 16.89 4.99 9.87
N PRO A 103 17.52 4.73 8.71
CA PRO A 103 18.85 5.26 8.42
C PRO A 103 18.81 6.78 8.20
N LEU A 104 19.97 7.42 8.29
CA LEU A 104 20.17 8.83 7.93
C LEU A 104 20.66 8.94 6.48
N LEU A 105 20.59 10.14 5.92
CA LEU A 105 21.22 10.41 4.62
C LEU A 105 22.72 10.09 4.68
N GLN A 106 23.23 9.51 3.60
CA GLN A 106 24.60 9.04 3.42
C GLN A 106 25.00 7.81 4.26
N ASP A 107 24.11 7.27 5.11
CA ASP A 107 24.36 5.99 5.76
C ASP A 107 24.59 4.90 4.70
N VAL A 108 25.56 4.04 4.98
CA VAL A 108 25.91 2.94 4.09
C VAL A 108 24.85 1.85 4.16
N VAL A 109 24.45 1.35 3.00
CA VAL A 109 23.44 0.30 2.86
C VAL A 109 23.96 -0.85 2.02
N THR A 110 23.74 -2.07 2.50
CA THR A 110 24.03 -3.30 1.76
C THR A 110 22.72 -4.03 1.47
N VAL A 111 22.36 -4.19 0.20
CA VAL A 111 21.20 -4.94 -0.24
C VAL A 111 21.63 -6.32 -0.70
N VAL A 112 20.90 -7.34 -0.24
CA VAL A 112 21.18 -8.73 -0.58
C VAL A 112 20.00 -9.32 -1.34
N GLY A 113 20.25 -9.95 -2.49
CA GLY A 113 19.21 -10.61 -3.29
C GLY A 113 19.74 -11.54 -4.39
N TYR A 114 18.88 -12.02 -5.27
CA TYR A 114 19.14 -12.90 -6.41
C TYR A 114 18.82 -12.10 -7.67
N PRO A 115 19.76 -11.95 -8.62
CA PRO A 115 19.48 -11.28 -9.87
C PRO A 115 18.50 -12.10 -10.72
N LEU A 116 17.79 -11.45 -11.64
CA LEU A 116 16.90 -12.13 -12.57
C LEU A 116 17.66 -13.23 -13.32
N GLY A 117 17.17 -14.47 -13.22
CA GLY A 117 17.76 -15.64 -13.89
C GLY A 117 18.96 -16.28 -13.18
N GLY A 118 19.39 -15.75 -12.03
CA GLY A 118 20.48 -16.32 -11.23
C GLY A 118 19.98 -17.13 -10.03
N GLY A 119 20.58 -18.30 -9.78
CA GLY A 119 20.38 -19.07 -8.54
C GLY A 119 21.36 -18.69 -7.43
N THR A 120 22.22 -17.70 -7.66
CA THR A 120 23.30 -17.28 -6.76
C THR A 120 23.00 -15.92 -6.15
N ILE A 121 23.34 -15.78 -4.88
CA ILE A 121 23.19 -14.53 -4.14
C ILE A 121 24.07 -13.43 -4.75
N SER A 122 23.53 -12.23 -4.80
CA SER A 122 24.13 -10.98 -5.25
C SER A 122 24.03 -9.98 -4.11
N VAL A 123 25.11 -9.23 -3.92
CA VAL A 123 25.21 -8.22 -2.88
C VAL A 123 25.55 -6.90 -3.54
N THR A 124 24.71 -5.89 -3.32
CA THR A 124 24.89 -4.54 -3.84
C THR A 124 25.07 -3.59 -2.67
N LYS A 125 26.17 -2.83 -2.66
CA LYS A 125 26.46 -1.85 -1.63
C LYS A 125 26.26 -0.44 -2.19
N GLY A 126 25.65 0.44 -1.41
CA GLY A 126 25.38 1.83 -1.76
C GLY A 126 25.24 2.69 -0.50
N VAL A 127 24.63 3.86 -0.65
CA VAL A 127 24.34 4.79 0.44
C VAL A 127 22.90 5.27 0.34
N VAL A 128 22.30 5.68 1.46
CA VAL A 128 20.99 6.34 1.46
C VAL A 128 21.12 7.71 0.81
N SER A 129 20.57 7.85 -0.40
CA SER A 129 20.58 9.12 -1.12
C SER A 129 19.46 10.05 -0.71
N GLN A 130 18.29 9.49 -0.35
CA GLN A 130 17.08 10.27 -0.08
C GLN A 130 16.10 9.49 0.79
N ILE A 131 15.36 10.20 1.64
CA ILE A 131 14.23 9.65 2.43
C ILE A 131 13.00 10.47 2.08
N GLU A 132 11.98 9.81 1.51
CA GLU A 132 10.83 10.51 0.94
C GLU A 132 9.57 9.64 0.93
N VAL A 133 8.41 10.28 0.93
CA VAL A 133 7.11 9.60 0.82
C VAL A 133 6.81 9.35 -0.65
N THR A 134 6.98 8.10 -1.07
CA THR A 134 6.78 7.64 -2.45
C THR A 134 5.65 6.62 -2.53
N SER A 135 5.02 6.50 -3.70
CA SER A 135 4.07 5.41 -3.98
C SER A 135 4.83 4.11 -4.23
N TYR A 136 4.36 3.02 -3.64
CA TYR A 136 4.91 1.69 -3.89
C TYR A 136 4.37 1.14 -5.23
N ALA A 137 5.28 0.61 -6.05
CA ALA A 137 4.95 -0.02 -7.34
C ALA A 137 5.39 -1.49 -7.33
N HIS A 138 4.75 -2.33 -8.15
CA HIS A 138 5.04 -3.76 -8.21
C HIS A 138 6.09 -4.03 -9.29
N GLY A 139 7.29 -4.47 -8.90
CA GLY A 139 8.32 -4.89 -9.86
C GLY A 139 9.21 -6.01 -9.30
N ASN A 140 10.35 -6.31 -9.92
CA ASN A 140 11.33 -7.32 -9.45
C ASN A 140 11.83 -7.18 -7.99
N SER A 141 11.17 -7.85 -7.05
CA SER A 141 11.51 -7.93 -5.61
C SER A 141 13.01 -7.89 -5.26
N GLY A 142 13.39 -6.95 -4.40
CA GLY A 142 14.72 -6.85 -3.80
C GLY A 142 14.70 -7.48 -2.41
N GLY A 143 15.72 -8.24 -2.05
CA GLY A 143 15.79 -8.79 -0.69
C GLY A 143 16.06 -7.70 0.36
N PRO A 144 16.41 -8.08 1.60
CA PRO A 144 16.59 -7.12 2.68
C PRO A 144 17.78 -6.18 2.45
N ALA A 145 17.64 -4.98 3.02
CA ALA A 145 18.66 -3.95 3.09
C ALA A 145 19.21 -3.88 4.52
N PHE A 146 20.54 -3.76 4.65
CA PHE A 146 21.26 -3.75 5.92
C PHE A 146 22.07 -2.48 6.12
N ASN A 147 22.17 -2.02 7.36
CA ASN A 147 23.17 -1.03 7.76
C ASN A 147 24.55 -1.68 8.01
N ASP A 148 25.56 -0.86 8.32
CA ASP A 148 26.92 -1.33 8.61
C ASP A 148 27.01 -2.21 9.89
N GLN A 149 26.01 -2.15 10.77
CA GLN A 149 25.90 -2.98 11.96
C GLN A 149 25.29 -4.36 11.68
N GLY A 150 24.81 -4.61 10.45
CA GLY A 150 24.16 -5.86 10.07
C GLY A 150 22.69 -5.96 10.49
N GLU A 151 22.09 -4.84 10.90
CA GLU A 151 20.65 -4.76 11.21
C GLU A 151 19.86 -4.50 9.91
N CYS A 152 18.68 -5.12 9.80
CA CYS A 152 17.79 -4.92 8.66
C CYS A 152 17.12 -3.55 8.77
N ILE A 153 17.32 -2.70 7.77
CA ILE A 153 16.71 -1.36 7.68
C ILE A 153 15.51 -1.31 6.72
N GLY A 154 15.24 -2.42 6.02
CA GLY A 154 14.04 -2.54 5.20
C GLY A 154 14.06 -3.65 4.15
N VAL A 155 13.03 -3.67 3.30
CA VAL A 155 12.87 -4.63 2.20
C VAL A 155 13.10 -3.89 0.89
N ALA A 156 14.05 -4.31 0.06
CA ALA A 156 14.23 -3.65 -1.23
C ALA A 156 13.06 -3.92 -2.18
N PHE A 157 12.72 -2.94 -3.00
CA PHE A 157 11.76 -3.09 -4.08
C PHE A 157 12.23 -2.25 -5.27
N PRO A 158 11.96 -2.68 -6.50
CA PRO A 158 12.29 -1.86 -7.65
C PRO A 158 11.15 -0.92 -7.97
N VAL A 159 11.50 0.15 -8.65
CA VAL A 159 10.58 0.93 -9.46
C VAL A 159 10.50 0.28 -10.84
N GLY A 160 9.38 -0.39 -11.12
CA GLY A 160 9.05 -0.93 -12.43
C GLY A 160 7.55 -1.20 -12.44
N PHE A 161 6.87 -0.86 -13.54
CA PHE A 161 5.42 -0.90 -13.76
C PHE A 161 4.53 -0.66 -12.53
N MET A 162 4.07 0.60 -12.41
CA MET A 162 3.06 1.08 -11.47
C MET A 162 1.92 0.06 -11.28
N CYS A 163 1.82 -0.51 -10.08
CA CYS A 163 0.55 -1.03 -9.60
C CYS A 163 -0.26 0.15 -9.08
N CYS A 164 -1.51 0.23 -9.51
CA CYS A 164 -2.46 1.26 -9.09
C CYS A 164 -2.87 1.07 -7.62
N CYS A 165 -1.97 1.38 -6.69
CA CYS A 165 -2.31 1.93 -5.38
C CYS A 165 -1.88 3.41 -5.40
N LEU A 166 -2.62 4.26 -6.11
CA LEU A 166 -3.61 5.12 -5.46
C LEU A 166 -2.99 6.04 -4.40
N LEU A 167 -2.45 7.17 -4.87
CA LEU A 167 -2.58 8.50 -4.28
C LEU A 167 -1.94 9.49 -5.28
N LYS A 168 -2.75 10.36 -5.89
CA LYS A 168 -2.49 11.79 -6.21
C LYS A 168 -3.13 12.28 -7.53
N ASN A 169 -3.81 13.43 -7.40
CA ASN A 169 -4.03 14.45 -8.43
C ASN A 169 -2.80 15.39 -8.52
N VAL A 170 -1.60 14.84 -8.41
CA VAL A 170 -0.36 15.55 -8.71
C VAL A 170 0.03 15.05 -10.08
N HIS A 171 0.34 15.97 -11.01
CA HIS A 171 1.00 15.63 -12.26
C HIS A 171 2.25 14.82 -11.92
N PHE A 172 2.19 13.50 -12.10
CA PHE A 172 3.35 12.64 -12.10
C PHE A 172 3.64 12.31 -13.56
N GLU A 173 4.76 12.83 -14.03
CA GLU A 173 5.43 12.32 -15.20
C GLU A 173 5.72 10.84 -14.91
N VAL A 174 5.18 9.96 -15.74
CA VAL A 174 5.52 8.54 -15.71
C VAL A 174 7.01 8.48 -16.03
N PHE A 175 7.85 8.36 -15.02
CA PHE A 175 9.26 8.07 -15.23
C PHE A 175 9.34 6.69 -15.87
N ARG A 176 9.45 6.68 -17.20
CA ARG A 176 9.86 5.49 -17.94
C ARG A 176 11.28 5.21 -17.47
N SER A 177 11.47 4.02 -16.91
CA SER A 177 12.73 3.49 -16.36
C SER A 177 13.85 3.31 -17.41
N GLU A 178 13.92 4.13 -18.44
CA GLU A 178 15.02 4.09 -19.42
C GLU A 178 16.15 5.06 -19.04
N GLU A 179 15.90 6.07 -18.20
CA GLU A 179 16.87 7.14 -17.91
C GLU A 179 17.55 7.07 -16.53
N ALA A 180 16.94 6.44 -15.51
CA ALA A 180 17.51 6.33 -14.17
C ALA A 180 18.19 4.97 -13.94
N LYS A 181 19.45 4.83 -14.38
CA LYS A 181 20.30 3.68 -14.03
C LYS A 181 20.88 3.90 -12.62
N ASN A 182 20.86 2.86 -11.77
CA ASN A 182 21.47 2.81 -10.42
C ASN A 182 20.72 3.46 -9.24
N ILE A 183 19.39 3.60 -9.30
CA ILE A 183 18.58 3.98 -8.13
C ILE A 183 17.79 2.76 -7.64
N GLY A 184 17.91 2.44 -6.36
CA GLY A 184 17.15 1.36 -5.70
C GLY A 184 16.30 1.92 -4.55
N TYR A 185 15.14 1.32 -4.31
CA TYR A 185 14.22 1.74 -3.25
C TYR A 185 14.12 0.67 -2.17
N VAL A 186 13.88 1.11 -0.94
CA VAL A 186 13.76 0.24 0.23
C VAL A 186 12.49 0.62 1.00
N ILE A 187 11.63 -0.36 1.27
CA ILE A 187 10.50 -0.22 2.18
C ILE A 187 11.08 -0.21 3.61
N PRO A 188 11.03 0.92 4.34
CA PRO A 188 11.71 1.06 5.62
C PRO A 188 11.08 0.16 6.69
N THR A 189 11.86 -0.20 7.72
CA THR A 189 11.39 -0.98 8.87
C THR A 189 10.19 -0.38 9.58
N THR A 190 10.00 0.94 9.53
CA THR A 190 8.83 1.62 10.11
C THR A 190 7.52 1.17 9.46
N VAL A 191 7.51 1.00 8.13
CA VAL A 191 6.37 0.52 7.34
C VAL A 191 6.15 -0.97 7.58
N VAL A 192 7.23 -1.76 7.63
CA VAL A 192 7.17 -3.20 7.95
C VAL A 192 6.58 -3.41 9.35
N SER A 193 7.05 -2.64 10.33
CA SER A 193 6.58 -2.71 11.72
C SER A 193 5.11 -2.32 11.85
N HIS A 194 4.65 -1.34 11.06
CA HIS A 194 3.22 -1.00 11.02
C HIS A 194 2.36 -2.20 10.60
N LEU A 195 2.71 -2.88 9.49
CA LEU A 195 1.97 -4.06 9.04
C LEU A 195 1.99 -5.20 10.05
N LEU A 196 3.13 -5.43 10.69
CA LEU A 196 3.27 -6.49 11.69
C LEU A 196 2.42 -6.22 12.93
N ASN A 197 2.49 -5.00 13.47
CA ASN A 197 1.70 -4.60 14.63
C ASN A 197 0.20 -4.63 14.33
N ASP A 198 -0.21 -4.19 13.13
CA ASP A 198 -1.59 -4.27 12.66
C ASP A 198 -2.06 -5.74 12.59
N TYR A 199 -1.28 -6.61 11.95
CA TYR A 199 -1.60 -8.04 11.88
C TYR A 199 -1.69 -8.71 13.25
N GLU A 200 -0.80 -8.39 14.18
CA GLU A 200 -0.80 -8.96 15.54
C GLU A 200 -2.03 -8.55 16.35
N ARG A 201 -2.53 -7.32 16.15
CA ARG A 201 -3.73 -6.82 16.84
C ARG A 201 -5.01 -7.39 16.23
N ASN A 202 -5.10 -7.40 14.90
CA ASN A 202 -6.34 -7.63 14.18
C ASN A 202 -6.48 -9.04 13.60
N GLY A 203 -5.40 -9.82 13.59
CA GLY A 203 -5.31 -11.11 12.90
C GLY A 203 -5.40 -11.00 11.37
N LYS A 204 -5.41 -9.78 10.83
CA LYS A 204 -5.49 -9.44 9.40
C LYS A 204 -4.91 -8.04 9.20
N TYR A 205 -4.55 -7.72 7.96
CA TYR A 205 -4.13 -6.37 7.59
C TYR A 205 -5.34 -5.44 7.39
N THR A 206 -5.36 -4.27 8.04
CA THR A 206 -6.43 -3.26 7.96
C THR A 206 -6.06 -2.07 7.08
N GLY A 207 -4.78 -1.82 6.86
CA GLY A 207 -4.28 -0.81 5.92
C GLY A 207 -3.67 0.42 6.58
N PHE A 208 -3.23 1.38 5.75
CA PHE A 208 -2.78 2.69 6.21
C PHE A 208 -3.94 3.68 6.24
N ALA A 209 -4.04 4.42 7.34
CA ALA A 209 -5.03 5.47 7.51
C ALA A 209 -4.83 6.61 6.51
N CYS A 210 -5.91 7.25 6.10
CA CYS A 210 -5.88 8.45 5.27
C CYS A 210 -6.84 9.53 5.80
N LEU A 211 -6.53 10.80 5.51
CA LEU A 211 -7.37 11.92 5.96
C LEU A 211 -8.60 12.16 5.06
N GLY A 212 -8.60 11.62 3.84
CA GLY A 212 -9.75 11.76 2.92
C GLY A 212 -9.96 13.17 2.35
N VAL A 213 -8.97 14.07 2.45
CA VAL A 213 -9.03 15.45 1.93
C VAL A 213 -8.11 15.64 0.73
N LEU A 214 -8.51 16.54 -0.18
CA LEU A 214 -7.65 17.03 -1.25
C LEU A 214 -7.02 18.36 -0.79
N LEU A 215 -5.68 18.45 -0.85
CA LEU A 215 -4.94 19.63 -0.39
C LEU A 215 -4.42 20.43 -1.58
N GLN A 216 -4.41 21.75 -1.41
CA GLN A 216 -3.75 22.70 -2.30
C GLN A 216 -2.68 23.44 -1.48
N LYS A 217 -1.45 23.50 -2.02
CA LYS A 217 -0.37 24.26 -1.40
C LYS A 217 -0.64 25.77 -1.48
N LEU A 218 -0.13 26.50 -0.49
CA LEU A 218 -0.34 27.95 -0.36
C LEU A 218 0.98 28.72 -0.45
N GLU A 219 1.80 28.43 -1.46
CA GLU A 219 3.12 29.07 -1.68
C GLU A 219 2.99 30.55 -2.09
N ASN A 220 1.93 30.88 -2.84
CA ASN A 220 1.67 32.22 -3.36
C ASN A 220 1.22 33.19 -2.23
N PRO A 221 1.96 34.29 -1.98
CA PRO A 221 1.60 35.26 -0.94
C PRO A 221 0.24 35.94 -1.16
N ALA A 222 -0.14 36.24 -2.41
CA ALA A 222 -1.43 36.83 -2.72
C ALA A 222 -2.59 35.85 -2.46
N LEU A 223 -2.39 34.56 -2.72
CA LEU A 223 -3.37 33.52 -2.37
C LEU A 223 -3.57 33.44 -0.85
N ARG A 224 -2.49 33.50 -0.06
CA ARG A 224 -2.57 33.53 1.41
C ARG A 224 -3.29 34.78 1.93
N ALA A 225 -3.01 35.93 1.31
CA ALA A 225 -3.68 37.19 1.65
C ALA A 225 -5.17 37.18 1.26
N CYS A 226 -5.52 36.57 0.12
CA CYS A 226 -6.88 36.51 -0.43
C CYS A 226 -7.79 35.51 0.29
N LEU A 227 -7.31 34.26 0.48
CA LEU A 227 -7.96 33.27 1.35
C LEU A 227 -8.13 33.80 2.75
N LYS A 228 -7.37 34.86 3.05
CA LYS A 228 -7.48 35.63 4.25
C LYS A 228 -7.30 34.55 5.33
N VAL A 229 -6.05 34.16 5.51
CA VAL A 229 -5.66 33.58 6.78
C VAL A 229 -5.58 34.76 7.78
N PRO A 230 -6.58 35.72 7.81
CA PRO A 230 -7.98 35.51 8.25
C PRO A 230 -9.17 36.12 7.42
N SER A 231 -10.21 35.28 7.08
CA SER A 231 -11.52 35.44 6.35
C SER A 231 -11.68 35.28 4.80
N ASN A 232 -11.77 34.06 4.21
CA ASN A 232 -12.99 33.48 3.57
C ASN A 232 -12.73 32.29 2.59
N GLU A 233 -13.66 31.32 2.64
CA GLU A 233 -13.82 30.05 1.88
C GLU A 233 -12.60 29.11 1.75
N GLY A 234 -12.74 27.91 2.36
CA GLY A 234 -11.70 26.88 2.45
C GLY A 234 -11.17 26.72 3.88
N ASP A 235 -10.77 25.49 4.23
CA ASP A 235 -10.09 25.21 5.49
C ASP A 235 -8.58 25.17 5.25
N VAL A 236 -7.82 25.94 6.02
CA VAL A 236 -6.35 25.86 5.99
C VAL A 236 -5.89 24.99 7.14
N ILE A 237 -5.35 23.81 6.83
CA ILE A 237 -4.71 22.95 7.83
C ILE A 237 -3.38 23.59 8.22
N VAL A 238 -3.21 23.89 9.51
CA VAL A 238 -2.00 24.52 10.06
C VAL A 238 -1.25 23.62 11.03
N SER A 239 -1.91 22.60 11.60
CA SER A 239 -1.24 21.61 12.44
C SER A 239 -1.94 20.26 12.46
N PHE A 240 -1.19 19.21 12.75
CA PHE A 240 -1.64 17.83 12.94
C PHE A 240 -1.00 17.26 14.20
N ASP A 241 -1.82 16.89 15.19
CA ASP A 241 -1.42 16.51 16.56
C ASP A 241 -0.39 17.46 17.17
N GLY A 242 -0.60 18.76 17.00
CA GLY A 242 0.31 19.79 17.50
C GLY A 242 1.57 20.02 16.66
N VAL A 243 1.83 19.23 15.61
CA VAL A 243 2.93 19.48 14.66
C VAL A 243 2.48 20.48 13.60
N HIS A 244 3.22 21.57 13.44
CA HIS A 244 2.92 22.61 12.45
C HIS A 244 3.13 22.12 11.01
N VAL A 245 2.18 22.40 10.13
CA VAL A 245 2.23 22.08 8.69
C VAL A 245 2.60 23.32 7.89
N GLY A 246 3.71 23.25 7.14
CA GLY A 246 4.18 24.35 6.29
C GLY A 246 3.30 24.56 5.05
N CYS A 247 3.45 25.73 4.40
CA CYS A 247 2.71 26.11 3.18
C CYS A 247 2.93 25.16 1.99
N GLU A 248 4.05 24.45 2.00
CA GLU A 248 4.44 23.41 1.03
C GLU A 248 3.79 22.05 1.29
N GLY A 249 3.01 21.92 2.36
CA GLY A 249 2.49 20.62 2.82
C GLY A 249 3.56 19.72 3.43
N THR A 250 4.59 20.32 4.03
CA THR A 250 5.69 19.62 4.71
C THR A 250 5.65 19.84 6.22
N VAL A 251 6.24 18.90 6.96
CA VAL A 251 6.35 18.92 8.42
C VAL A 251 7.79 18.60 8.83
N PRO A 252 8.25 19.06 10.00
CA PRO A 252 9.55 18.65 10.54
C PRO A 252 9.64 17.13 10.68
N PHE A 253 10.78 16.56 10.33
CA PHE A 253 11.01 15.11 10.32
C PHE A 253 12.18 14.70 11.20
N LEU A 254 13.40 14.83 10.67
CA LEU A 254 14.66 14.68 11.40
C LEU A 254 15.23 16.06 11.71
N SER A 255 16.31 16.13 12.52
CA SER A 255 16.80 17.35 13.17
C SER A 255 16.88 18.59 12.26
N ASN A 256 17.13 18.43 10.96
CA ASN A 256 17.15 19.50 9.96
C ASN A 256 16.43 19.12 8.64
N GLU A 257 15.51 18.16 8.67
CA GLU A 257 14.83 17.67 7.47
C GLU A 257 13.32 17.88 7.56
N CYS A 258 12.70 18.07 6.40
CA CYS A 258 11.25 18.17 6.27
C CYS A 258 10.74 17.00 5.42
N ILE A 259 9.61 16.43 5.82
CA ILE A 259 8.93 15.36 5.08
C ILE A 259 7.52 15.80 4.70
N ALA A 260 6.92 15.13 3.71
CA ALA A 260 5.54 15.37 3.33
C ALA A 260 4.60 15.11 4.53
N PHE A 261 3.64 16.01 4.74
CA PHE A 261 2.61 15.92 5.79
C PHE A 261 1.91 14.55 5.86
N SER A 262 1.71 13.90 4.71
CA SER A 262 1.13 12.55 4.62
C SER A 262 1.88 11.49 5.41
N TYR A 263 3.16 11.70 5.74
CA TYR A 263 3.93 10.82 6.62
C TYR A 263 3.31 10.72 8.01
N LEU A 264 2.89 11.84 8.62
CA LEU A 264 2.29 11.81 9.97
C LEU A 264 0.97 11.03 9.96
N ILE A 265 0.20 11.15 8.88
CA ILE A 265 -1.05 10.41 8.70
C ILE A 265 -0.75 8.91 8.59
N SER A 266 0.26 8.51 7.81
CA SER A 266 0.58 7.09 7.61
C SER A 266 1.25 6.43 8.82
N GLN A 267 1.87 7.21 9.73
CA GLN A 267 2.41 6.68 10.98
C GLN A 267 1.35 6.48 12.07
N LYS A 268 0.10 6.94 11.86
CA LYS A 268 -0.97 6.76 12.84
C LYS A 268 -1.32 5.29 12.97
N GLN A 269 -0.89 4.70 14.08
CA GLN A 269 -1.30 3.37 14.49
C GLN A 269 -2.66 3.39 15.20
N GLU A 270 -3.34 2.25 15.19
CA GLU A 270 -4.65 2.09 15.83
C GLU A 270 -4.49 2.36 17.33
N LEU A 271 -5.25 3.33 17.84
CA LEU A 271 -5.44 3.51 19.28
C LEU A 271 -6.80 2.88 19.61
N GLN A 272 -6.82 1.90 20.53
CA GLN A 272 -8.07 1.48 21.15
C GLN A 272 -8.56 2.62 22.06
N ILE A 273 -9.54 3.38 21.58
CA ILE A 273 -10.25 4.34 22.43
C ILE A 273 -11.52 3.64 22.95
N PHE A 274 -11.50 3.28 24.24
CA PHE A 274 -12.68 2.77 24.93
C PHE A 274 -13.66 3.92 25.18
N PHE A 275 -14.64 4.12 24.29
CA PHE A 275 -15.81 4.92 24.64
C PHE A 275 -16.79 4.06 25.44
N GLN A 276 -16.72 4.17 26.77
CA GLN A 276 -17.75 3.63 27.66
C GLN A 276 -18.99 4.54 27.59
N ILE A 277 -19.81 4.37 26.56
CA ILE A 277 -21.16 4.95 26.57
C ILE A 277 -22.02 4.03 27.46
N LEU A 278 -22.18 4.42 28.72
CA LEU A 278 -23.11 3.82 29.67
C LEU A 278 -24.56 4.09 29.23
N VAL A 279 -25.08 3.27 28.31
CA VAL A 279 -26.51 3.13 28.08
C VAL A 279 -26.91 1.72 28.55
N PRO A 280 -27.76 1.58 29.58
CA PRO A 280 -28.20 0.26 30.04
C PRO A 280 -28.97 -0.45 28.92
N GLY A 281 -28.45 -1.59 28.45
CA GLY A 281 -29.11 -2.43 27.43
C GLY A 281 -28.54 -2.36 26.01
N CYS A 282 -27.50 -1.56 25.75
CA CYS A 282 -26.82 -1.56 24.44
C CYS A 282 -25.54 -2.41 24.48
N HIS A 283 -25.38 -3.30 23.50
CA HIS A 283 -24.09 -3.93 23.21
C HIS A 283 -23.06 -2.83 22.97
N VAL A 284 -21.94 -2.87 23.71
CA VAL A 284 -20.80 -1.98 23.50
C VAL A 284 -20.24 -2.26 22.11
N MET A 285 -20.56 -1.40 21.14
CA MET A 285 -19.82 -1.35 19.88
C MET A 285 -18.51 -0.61 20.17
N VAL A 286 -17.43 -1.36 20.32
CA VAL A 286 -16.08 -0.80 20.24
C VAL A 286 -15.86 -0.42 18.77
N LEU A 287 -15.92 0.88 18.48
CA LEU A 287 -15.48 1.43 17.19
C LEU A 287 -14.00 1.73 17.33
N GLU A 288 -13.17 0.81 16.85
CA GLU A 288 -11.73 1.02 16.71
C GLU A 288 -11.51 2.01 15.56
N CYS A 289 -11.14 3.25 15.90
CA CYS A 289 -10.89 4.27 14.88
C CYS A 289 -9.78 5.23 15.31
N HIS A 290 -8.89 5.55 14.37
CA HIS A 290 -7.80 6.48 14.64
C HIS A 290 -8.35 7.89 14.72
N VAL A 291 -8.09 8.60 15.81
CA VAL A 291 -8.44 10.03 15.91
C VAL A 291 -7.16 10.85 15.81
N ALA A 292 -7.19 11.90 14.98
CA ALA A 292 -6.13 12.90 14.89
C ALA A 292 -6.70 14.28 15.19
N GLU A 293 -5.93 15.09 15.92
CA GLU A 293 -6.26 16.50 16.17
C GLU A 293 -5.74 17.35 15.01
N LEU A 294 -6.62 18.04 14.29
CA LEU A 294 -6.25 19.02 13.29
C LEU A 294 -6.44 20.43 13.85
N GLY A 295 -5.40 21.25 13.74
CA GLY A 295 -5.56 22.70 13.81
C GLY A 295 -5.88 23.23 12.43
N ILE A 296 -7.04 23.89 12.29
CA ILE A 296 -7.48 24.50 11.03
C ILE A 296 -7.79 25.98 11.23
N ILE A 297 -7.63 26.76 10.18
CA ILE A 297 -8.13 28.13 10.10
C ILE A 297 -9.33 28.13 9.15
N ARG A 298 -10.50 28.50 9.68
CA ARG A 298 -11.76 28.61 8.94
C ARG A 298 -12.35 29.99 9.14
N ALA A 299 -12.66 30.68 8.04
CA ALA A 299 -13.12 32.08 8.06
C ALA A 299 -12.22 32.99 8.92
N GLY A 300 -10.92 32.67 8.99
CA GLY A 300 -9.92 33.40 9.75
C GLY A 300 -9.85 33.14 11.25
N ASN A 301 -10.68 32.25 11.77
CA ASN A 301 -10.57 31.81 13.16
C ASN A 301 -9.81 30.49 13.22
N PHE A 302 -8.84 30.42 14.13
CA PHE A 302 -8.18 29.16 14.45
C PHE A 302 -9.11 28.27 15.28
N MET A 303 -9.19 26.99 14.91
CA MET A 303 -9.97 25.99 15.63
C MET A 303 -9.27 24.64 15.60
N LYS A 304 -9.54 23.83 16.62
CA LYS A 304 -9.10 22.44 16.71
C LYS A 304 -10.27 21.52 16.43
N VAL A 305 -10.06 20.53 15.57
CA VAL A 305 -11.07 19.53 15.23
C VAL A 305 -10.47 18.13 15.33
N ASN A 306 -11.21 17.21 15.92
CA ASN A 306 -10.83 15.80 15.96
C ASN A 306 -11.43 15.11 14.74
N VAL A 307 -10.58 14.44 13.96
CA VAL A 307 -10.98 13.75 12.74
C VAL A 307 -10.65 12.27 12.88
N VAL A 308 -11.61 11.43 12.49
CA VAL A 308 -11.41 9.99 12.36
C VAL A 308 -10.67 9.71 11.05
N LEU A 309 -9.57 8.97 11.12
CA LEU A 309 -8.82 8.52 9.95
C LEU A 309 -9.22 7.08 9.63
N ASP A 310 -9.61 6.86 8.38
CA ASP A 310 -9.97 5.55 7.85
C ASP A 310 -9.04 5.17 6.69
N PRO A 311 -8.80 3.88 6.44
CA PRO A 311 -8.15 3.42 5.21
C PRO A 311 -8.90 3.93 3.97
N SER A 312 -8.15 4.28 2.94
CA SER A 312 -8.73 4.97 1.79
C SER A 312 -9.65 4.07 0.95
N MET A 313 -10.86 4.57 0.69
CA MET A 313 -11.87 3.92 -0.14
C MET A 313 -11.68 4.30 -1.61
N HIS A 314 -11.19 3.35 -2.41
CA HIS A 314 -10.86 3.60 -3.80
C HIS A 314 -11.90 3.05 -4.78
N LEU A 315 -12.40 3.91 -5.67
CA LEU A 315 -13.02 3.47 -6.92
C LEU A 315 -11.90 2.97 -7.85
N LEU A 316 -12.06 1.79 -8.45
CA LEU A 316 -11.06 1.21 -9.34
C LEU A 316 -10.78 2.16 -10.52
N LYS A 317 -9.56 2.72 -10.58
CA LYS A 317 -9.17 3.83 -11.47
C LYS A 317 -8.57 3.41 -12.81
N LEU A 318 -9.05 2.34 -13.44
CA LEU A 318 -8.46 1.84 -14.70
C LEU A 318 -8.78 2.73 -15.93
N LEU A 319 -9.67 3.73 -15.84
CA LEU A 319 -10.10 4.54 -16.99
C LEU A 319 -10.25 6.03 -16.66
N ALA A 320 -10.22 6.91 -17.68
CA ALA A 320 -10.13 8.37 -17.53
C ALA A 320 -11.19 9.01 -16.59
N LYS A 321 -12.45 8.53 -16.61
CA LYS A 321 -13.51 9.00 -15.68
C LYS A 321 -13.29 8.51 -14.24
N ALA A 322 -12.63 7.36 -14.08
CA ALA A 322 -12.27 6.81 -12.79
C ALA A 322 -11.03 7.48 -12.18
N ARG A 323 -10.17 8.13 -12.98
CA ARG A 323 -8.99 8.86 -12.45
C ARG A 323 -9.37 9.97 -11.44
N TYR A 324 -10.44 10.71 -11.73
CA TYR A 324 -10.84 11.90 -10.98
C TYR A 324 -12.09 11.74 -10.10
N SER A 325 -12.81 10.62 -10.22
CA SER A 325 -14.03 10.39 -9.43
C SER A 325 -13.70 9.83 -8.03
N LEU A 326 -14.42 10.32 -7.02
CA LEU A 326 -14.40 9.81 -5.65
C LEU A 326 -15.69 9.05 -5.35
N ALA A 327 -15.62 8.07 -4.45
CA ALA A 327 -16.79 7.35 -3.98
C ALA A 327 -17.67 8.29 -3.15
N ARG A 328 -18.95 8.33 -3.48
CA ARG A 328 -20.00 9.09 -2.79
C ARG A 328 -20.52 8.36 -1.55
N PHE A 329 -20.41 7.03 -1.53
CA PHE A 329 -20.80 6.20 -0.40
C PHE A 329 -19.97 4.91 -0.33
N LYS A 330 -19.92 4.29 0.86
CA LYS A 330 -19.15 3.07 1.10
C LYS A 330 -19.61 1.93 0.18
N GLY A 331 -18.68 1.37 -0.57
CA GLY A 331 -18.91 0.26 -1.50
C GLY A 331 -19.56 0.67 -2.83
N GLU A 332 -19.60 1.97 -3.18
CA GLU A 332 -19.92 2.40 -4.54
C GLU A 332 -18.95 1.76 -5.54
N ARG A 333 -19.47 1.29 -6.69
CA ARG A 333 -18.66 0.74 -7.78
C ARG A 333 -19.09 1.35 -9.11
N ILE A 334 -18.11 1.61 -9.98
CA ILE A 334 -18.38 1.90 -11.38
C ILE A 334 -18.71 0.59 -12.07
N VAL A 335 -19.93 0.46 -12.59
CA VAL A 335 -20.36 -0.71 -13.35
C VAL A 335 -20.24 -0.45 -14.85
N LYS A 336 -19.72 -1.44 -15.58
CA LYS A 336 -19.56 -1.41 -17.02
C LYS A 336 -20.19 -2.62 -17.68
N LEU A 337 -20.76 -2.40 -18.86
CA LEU A 337 -20.99 -3.45 -19.82
C LEU A 337 -19.66 -3.75 -20.51
N SER A 338 -19.02 -4.86 -20.17
CA SER A 338 -17.73 -5.24 -20.77
C SER A 338 -17.90 -5.64 -22.23
N ARG A 339 -18.84 -6.55 -22.51
CA ARG A 339 -19.26 -6.96 -23.86
C ARG A 339 -20.67 -7.54 -23.86
N VAL A 340 -21.28 -7.58 -25.03
CA VAL A 340 -22.46 -8.41 -25.32
C VAL A 340 -22.01 -9.73 -25.97
N MET A 341 -22.55 -10.85 -25.50
CA MET A 341 -22.32 -12.16 -26.12
C MET A 341 -23.33 -12.35 -27.24
N HIS A 342 -22.85 -12.55 -28.47
CA HIS A 342 -23.69 -12.68 -29.65
C HIS A 342 -24.78 -13.74 -29.44
N SER A 343 -26.00 -13.39 -29.85
CA SER A 343 -27.19 -14.24 -29.73
C SER A 343 -28.10 -14.07 -30.94
N ASN A 344 -28.75 -15.16 -31.35
CA ASN A 344 -29.73 -15.16 -32.45
C ASN A 344 -31.06 -14.48 -32.06
N CYS A 345 -31.20 -14.01 -30.81
CA CYS A 345 -32.36 -13.21 -30.41
C CYS A 345 -32.29 -11.82 -31.06
N HIS A 346 -33.25 -11.51 -31.95
CA HIS A 346 -33.34 -10.21 -32.63
C HIS A 346 -33.30 -8.99 -31.70
N SER A 347 -33.78 -9.13 -30.46
CA SER A 347 -33.76 -8.06 -29.44
C SER A 347 -32.38 -7.78 -28.84
N ILE A 348 -31.42 -8.72 -28.96
CA ILE A 348 -30.06 -8.63 -28.39
C ILE A 348 -29.04 -8.31 -29.49
N ALA A 349 -29.24 -8.86 -30.70
CA ALA A 349 -28.31 -8.72 -31.82
C ALA A 349 -27.99 -7.26 -32.21
N LEU A 350 -28.91 -6.32 -31.96
CA LEU A 350 -28.69 -4.88 -32.19
C LEU A 350 -27.63 -4.26 -31.26
N TYR A 351 -27.27 -4.95 -30.18
CA TYR A 351 -26.36 -4.46 -29.14
C TYR A 351 -24.98 -5.14 -29.15
N ASP A 352 -24.71 -6.03 -30.10
CA ASP A 352 -23.47 -6.81 -30.16
C ASP A 352 -22.19 -5.97 -30.34
N VAL A 353 -22.35 -4.72 -30.79
CA VAL A 353 -21.27 -3.74 -30.94
C VAL A 353 -20.90 -3.01 -29.63
N LEU A 354 -21.73 -3.14 -28.58
CA LEU A 354 -21.48 -2.44 -27.32
C LEU A 354 -20.37 -3.13 -26.51
N ALA A 355 -19.35 -2.36 -26.16
CA ALA A 355 -18.24 -2.81 -25.32
C ALA A 355 -17.70 -1.67 -24.45
N ASN A 356 -17.31 -2.00 -23.22
CA ASN A 356 -16.75 -1.09 -22.22
C ASN A 356 -17.60 0.14 -21.84
N GLU A 357 -18.91 0.08 -22.06
CA GLU A 357 -19.86 1.17 -21.79
C GLU A 357 -20.20 1.32 -20.31
N TYR A 358 -20.40 2.56 -19.84
CA TYR A 358 -20.77 2.83 -18.45
C TYR A 358 -22.26 2.61 -18.22
N TRP A 359 -22.60 1.81 -17.21
CA TRP A 359 -23.98 1.59 -16.85
C TRP A 359 -24.39 2.52 -15.71
N VAL A 360 -25.21 3.53 -16.02
CA VAL A 360 -25.57 4.60 -15.06
C VAL A 360 -26.91 4.32 -14.36
N ARG A 361 -27.89 3.74 -15.06
CA ARG A 361 -29.22 3.41 -14.51
C ARG A 361 -29.74 2.07 -15.05
N GLY A 362 -30.40 1.29 -14.20
CA GLY A 362 -31.18 0.11 -14.60
C GLY A 362 -32.58 0.22 -14.01
N LEU A 363 -33.63 -0.02 -14.81
CA LEU A 363 -35.04 0.07 -14.40
C LEU A 363 -35.39 1.39 -13.68
N GLY A 364 -34.82 2.51 -14.14
CA GLY A 364 -35.03 3.83 -13.55
C GLY A 364 -34.23 4.13 -12.28
N GLN A 365 -33.57 3.15 -11.65
CA GLN A 365 -32.76 3.34 -10.45
C GLN A 365 -31.27 3.57 -10.76
N PRO A 366 -30.56 4.38 -9.96
CA PRO A 366 -29.11 4.56 -10.08
C PRO A 366 -28.35 3.26 -9.83
N ALA A 367 -27.40 2.95 -10.73
CA ALA A 367 -26.50 1.81 -10.55
C ALA A 367 -25.40 2.16 -9.53
N GLY A 368 -25.58 1.76 -8.27
CA GLY A 368 -24.62 2.03 -7.20
C GLY A 368 -23.72 0.85 -6.83
N ARG A 369 -24.21 -0.38 -6.99
CA ARG A 369 -23.50 -1.64 -6.70
C ARG A 369 -23.86 -2.69 -7.75
N LEU A 370 -22.93 -3.58 -8.09
CA LEU A 370 -23.24 -4.69 -9.00
C LEU A 370 -24.36 -5.59 -8.45
N SER A 371 -24.36 -5.83 -7.13
CA SER A 371 -25.37 -6.66 -6.46
C SER A 371 -26.76 -6.03 -6.42
N SER A 372 -26.90 -4.70 -6.58
CA SER A 372 -28.21 -4.05 -6.62
C SER A 372 -28.86 -4.06 -8.01
N MET A 373 -28.11 -4.43 -9.06
CA MET A 373 -28.61 -4.40 -10.44
C MET A 373 -29.37 -5.67 -10.85
N PHE A 374 -29.13 -6.78 -10.15
CA PHE A 374 -29.75 -8.08 -10.44
C PHE A 374 -30.76 -8.52 -9.37
N LYS A 375 -31.18 -7.60 -8.49
CA LYS A 375 -32.35 -7.86 -7.64
C LYS A 375 -33.60 -7.75 -8.51
N CYS A 376 -34.02 -8.89 -9.05
CA CYS A 376 -35.40 -9.07 -9.49
C CYS A 376 -36.33 -9.13 -8.28
#